data_AF-A0A6L2PW78-F1
#
_entry.id   AF-A0A6L2PW78-F1
#
_cell.length_a   1.000
_cell.length_b   1.000
_cell.length_c   1.000
_cell.angle_alpha   90.00
_cell.angle_beta   90.00
_cell.angle_gamma   90.00
#
_symmetry.space_group_name_H-M   'P 1'
#
loop_
_entity.id
_entity.type
_entity.pdbx_description
1 polymer ?
#
loop_
_entity_poly.entity_id
_entity_poly.type
_entity_poly.pdbx_seq_one_letter_code
_entity_poly.pdbx_strand_id
1 'polypeptide(L)'
;VCKLLVNDRINSPSLVSRLLIMWHNPVTEGDVYLRQMLGAFFTTLAYDSKYGQEMLEQAFLPTLRTLFQAPVTSPLVEVDQVRVIRLMLHLTQPVNKKVWK
;
A
#
# COMPACT_ATOMS: atom_id res chain seq x y z
N VAL A 1 11.24 -6.98 -4.65
CA VAL A 1 11.05 -5.54 -4.33
C VAL A 1 10.61 -5.32 -2.90
N CYS A 2 9.52 -5.93 -2.42
CA CYS A 2 8.99 -5.74 -1.05
C CYS A 2 10.05 -5.86 0.07
N LYS A 3 10.86 -6.92 0.05
CA LYS A 3 11.96 -7.09 1.03
C LYS A 3 12.98 -5.95 1.01
N LEU A 4 13.25 -5.35 -0.15
CA LEU A 4 14.19 -4.23 -0.27
C LEU A 4 13.60 -2.93 0.28
N LEU A 5 12.29 -2.73 0.11
CA LEU A 5 11.56 -1.58 0.67
C LEU A 5 11.50 -1.66 2.20
N VAL A 6 11.17 -2.83 2.77
CA VAL A 6 11.10 -3.00 4.24
C VAL A 6 12.45 -2.80 4.92
N ASN A 7 13.54 -3.21 4.27
CA ASN A 7 14.89 -3.05 4.80
C ASN A 7 15.53 -1.69 4.43
N ASP A 8 14.73 -0.73 3.97
CA ASP A 8 15.14 0.63 3.58
C ASP A 8 16.31 0.66 2.55
N ARG A 9 16.50 -0.43 1.79
CA ARG A 9 17.53 -0.54 0.73
C ARG A 9 17.09 0.18 -0.55
N ILE A 10 15.79 0.33 -0.72
CA ILE A 10 15.15 1.15 -1.76
C ILE A 10 14.08 1.98 -1.06
N ASN A 11 14.03 3.28 -1.34
CA ASN A 11 12.97 4.17 -0.86
C ASN A 11 12.25 4.74 -2.07
N SER A 12 11.04 4.26 -2.33
CA SER A 12 10.31 4.63 -3.54
C SER A 12 8.79 4.59 -3.30
N PRO A 13 8.18 5.76 -3.02
CA PRO A 13 6.73 5.88 -2.88
C PRO A 13 5.96 5.46 -4.15
N SER A 14 6.56 5.65 -5.33
CA SER A 14 5.96 5.23 -6.60
C SER A 14 5.88 3.71 -6.73
N LEU A 15 6.88 2.96 -6.23
CA LEU A 15 6.80 1.50 -6.15
C LEU A 15 5.75 1.05 -5.13
N VAL A 16 5.69 1.70 -3.96
CA VAL A 16 4.67 1.43 -2.94
C VAL A 16 3.25 1.63 -3.52
N SER A 17 3.02 2.72 -4.24
CA SER A 17 1.75 2.99 -4.92
C SER A 17 1.38 1.90 -5.94
N ARG A 18 2.33 1.48 -6.78
CA ARG A 18 2.10 0.39 -7.75
C ARG A 18 1.79 -0.95 -7.07
N LEU A 19 2.47 -1.26 -5.96
CA LEU A 19 2.20 -2.48 -5.18
C LEU A 19 0.82 -2.43 -4.51
N LEU A 20 0.36 -1.27 -4.03
CA LEU A 20 -0.99 -1.08 -3.48
C LEU A 20 -2.04 -1.32 -4.55
N ILE A 21 -1.86 -0.73 -5.72
CA ILE A 21 -2.79 -0.93 -6.86
C ILE A 21 -2.81 -2.41 -7.27
N MET A 22 -1.64 -3.05 -7.34
CA MET A 22 -1.54 -4.49 -7.66
C MET A 22 -2.26 -5.37 -6.63
N TRP A 23 -2.19 -5.02 -5.35
CA TRP A 23 -2.87 -5.77 -4.28
C TRP A 23 -4.39 -5.76 -4.45
N HIS A 24 -4.95 -4.63 -4.87
CA HIS A 24 -6.39 -4.44 -5.05
C HIS A 24 -6.91 -4.75 -6.46
N ASN A 25 -6.02 -4.93 -7.43
CA ASN A 25 -6.40 -5.24 -8.81
C ASN A 25 -7.23 -6.55 -8.88
N PRO A 26 -8.40 -6.56 -9.55
CA PRO A 26 -9.19 -7.79 -9.72
C PRO A 26 -8.43 -8.89 -10.46
N VAL A 27 -7.50 -8.55 -11.35
CA VAL A 27 -6.70 -9.52 -12.10
C VAL A 27 -5.85 -10.41 -11.19
N THR A 28 -5.47 -9.91 -10.01
CA THR A 28 -4.67 -10.66 -9.02
C THR A 28 -5.53 -11.38 -7.97
N GLU A 29 -6.87 -11.37 -8.11
CA GLU A 29 -7.77 -11.94 -7.12
C GLU A 29 -7.58 -13.45 -6.90
N GLY A 30 -7.27 -14.20 -7.96
CA GLY A 30 -6.99 -15.63 -7.87
C GLY A 30 -5.64 -15.98 -7.24
N ASP A 31 -4.71 -15.03 -7.14
CA ASP A 31 -3.39 -15.25 -6.53
C ASP A 31 -3.44 -14.93 -5.03
N VAL A 32 -3.94 -15.92 -4.28
CA VAL A 32 -4.07 -15.83 -2.81
C VAL A 32 -2.72 -15.60 -2.14
N TYR A 33 -1.66 -16.25 -2.65
CA TYR A 33 -0.32 -16.11 -2.08
C TYR A 33 0.19 -14.68 -2.22
N LEU A 34 0.06 -14.09 -3.41
CA LEU A 34 0.44 -12.70 -3.66
C LEU A 34 -0.34 -11.74 -2.76
N ARG A 35 -1.65 -11.91 -2.65
CA ARG A 35 -2.50 -11.03 -1.82
C ARG A 35 -2.16 -11.12 -0.33
N GLN A 36 -1.92 -12.32 0.19
CA GLN A 36 -1.50 -12.49 1.59
C GLN A 36 -0.10 -11.91 1.83
N MET A 37 0.84 -12.16 0.91
CA MET A 37 2.19 -11.63 0.97
C MET A 37 2.22 -10.10 0.96
N LEU A 38 1.42 -9.47 0.08
CA LEU A 38 1.29 -8.02 0.02
C LEU A 38 0.64 -7.44 1.29
N GLY A 39 -0.39 -8.09 1.83
CA GLY A 39 -1.01 -7.68 3.10
C GLY A 39 -0.03 -7.70 4.28
N ALA A 40 0.74 -8.80 4.42
CA ALA A 40 1.79 -8.89 5.42
C ALA A 40 2.89 -7.83 5.18
N PHE A 41 3.33 -7.67 3.93
CA PHE A 41 4.30 -6.65 3.56
C PHE A 41 3.87 -5.23 3.94
N PHE A 42 2.64 -4.81 3.63
CA PHE A 42 2.17 -3.46 3.94
C PHE A 42 2.05 -3.22 5.45
N THR A 43 1.67 -4.24 6.21
CA THR A 43 1.64 -4.19 7.67
C THR A 43 3.04 -3.99 8.25
N THR A 44 4.02 -4.79 7.81
CA THR A 44 5.42 -4.66 8.21
C THR A 44 6.01 -3.33 7.75
N LEU A 45 5.70 -2.88 6.53
CA LEU A 45 6.16 -1.57 6.04
C LEU A 45 5.63 -0.45 6.94
N ALA A 46 4.34 -0.47 7.27
CA ALA A 46 3.72 0.56 8.09
C ALA A 46 4.27 0.62 9.52
N TYR A 47 4.54 -0.52 10.14
CA TYR A 47 4.80 -0.56 11.59
C TYR A 47 6.26 -0.83 11.97
N ASP A 48 7.02 -1.53 11.12
CA ASP A 48 8.38 -1.98 11.43
C ASP A 48 9.47 -1.22 10.65
N SER A 49 9.17 -0.64 9.48
CA SER A 49 10.13 0.19 8.74
C SER A 49 10.20 1.60 9.32
N LYS A 50 11.42 2.16 9.33
CA LYS A 50 11.68 3.51 9.84
C LYS A 50 10.98 4.60 9.02
N TYR A 51 10.92 4.42 7.70
CA TYR A 51 10.36 5.39 6.74
C TYR A 51 9.08 4.88 6.08
N GLY A 52 8.55 3.75 6.51
CA GLY A 52 7.45 3.10 5.82
C GLY A 52 6.13 3.88 5.85
N GLN A 53 5.77 4.49 6.99
CA GLN A 53 4.57 5.36 7.06
C GLN A 53 4.71 6.60 6.17
N GLU A 54 5.90 7.22 6.14
CA GLU A 54 6.18 8.37 5.27
C GLU A 54 6.10 7.97 3.80
N MET A 55 6.65 6.81 3.42
CA MET A 55 6.51 6.29 2.06
C MET A 55 5.06 5.98 1.69
N LEU A 56 4.26 5.45 2.62
CA LEU A 56 2.83 5.19 2.42
C LEU A 56 2.03 6.49 2.25
N GLU A 57 2.34 7.51 3.04
CA GLU A 57 1.76 8.84 2.93
C GLU A 57 2.08 9.46 1.56
N GLN A 58 3.36 9.45 1.15
CA GLN A 58 3.77 9.96 -0.16
C GLN A 58 3.16 9.16 -1.33
N ALA A 59 2.87 7.88 -1.12
CA ALA A 59 2.18 7.03 -2.09
C ALA A 59 0.66 7.24 -2.14
N PHE A 60 0.06 7.97 -1.19
CA PHE A 60 -1.38 8.11 -1.05
C PHE A 60 -2.04 8.76 -2.27
N LEU A 61 -1.69 10.00 -2.58
CA LEU A 61 -2.29 10.73 -3.70
C LEU A 61 -2.01 10.08 -5.07
N PRO A 62 -0.79 9.60 -5.39
CA PRO A 62 -0.54 8.87 -6.63
C PRO A 62 -1.43 7.62 -6.80
N THR A 63 -1.63 6.85 -5.72
CA THR A 63 -2.49 5.67 -5.72
C THR A 63 -3.94 6.04 -6.03
N LEU A 64 -4.47 7.03 -5.31
CA LEU A 64 -5.85 7.47 -5.52
C LEU A 64 -6.07 8.07 -6.90
N ARG A 65 -5.16 8.90 -7.40
CA ARG A 65 -5.26 9.42 -8.77
C ARG A 65 -5.35 8.29 -9.80
N THR A 66 -4.53 7.25 -9.66
CA THR A 66 -4.54 6.12 -10.58
C THR A 66 -5.87 5.35 -10.53
N LEU A 67 -6.44 5.16 -9.34
CA LEU A 67 -7.73 4.48 -9.19
C LEU A 67 -8.90 5.34 -9.71
N PHE A 68 -8.91 6.64 -9.42
CA PHE A 68 -9.99 7.54 -9.85
C PHE A 68 -9.94 7.89 -11.34
N GLN A 69 -8.76 7.90 -11.95
CA GLN A 69 -8.56 8.21 -13.37
C GLN A 69 -8.53 6.96 -14.25
N ALA A 70 -8.81 5.77 -13.68
CA ALA A 70 -8.84 4.54 -14.45
C ALA A 70 -9.92 4.62 -15.55
N PRO A 71 -9.59 4.35 -16.83
CA PRO A 71 -10.58 4.32 -17.89
C PRO A 71 -11.56 3.17 -17.67
N VAL A 72 -12.77 3.29 -18.21
CA VAL A 72 -13.84 2.27 -18.08
C VAL A 72 -13.44 0.87 -18.59
N THR A 73 -12.42 0.80 -19.45
CA THR A 73 -11.85 -0.46 -19.97
C THR A 73 -10.84 -1.10 -19.03
N SER A 74 -10.43 -0.42 -17.97
CA SER A 74 -9.47 -0.91 -16.99
C SER A 74 -10.17 -1.75 -15.91
N PRO A 75 -9.58 -2.88 -15.48
CA PRO A 75 -10.11 -3.66 -14.36
C PRO A 75 -10.09 -2.87 -13.04
N LEU A 76 -9.35 -1.75 -12.95
CA LEU A 76 -9.31 -0.92 -11.76
C LEU A 76 -10.64 -0.23 -11.43
N VAL A 77 -11.59 -0.20 -12.36
CA VAL A 77 -12.93 0.37 -12.17
C VAL A 77 -13.74 -0.44 -11.14
N GLU A 78 -13.47 -1.73 -11.01
CA GLU A 78 -14.14 -2.63 -10.05
C GLU A 78 -13.58 -2.50 -8.63
N VAL A 79 -12.46 -1.77 -8.45
CA VAL A 79 -11.82 -1.62 -7.14
C VAL A 79 -12.68 -0.74 -6.23
N ASP A 80 -12.98 -1.26 -5.02
CA ASP A 80 -13.58 -0.46 -3.95
C ASP A 80 -12.56 0.58 -3.42
N GLN A 81 -12.65 1.79 -3.98
CA GLN A 81 -11.80 2.93 -3.64
C GLN A 81 -11.91 3.31 -2.16
N VAL A 82 -13.10 3.21 -1.56
CA VAL A 82 -13.33 3.56 -0.15
C VAL A 82 -12.58 2.59 0.75
N ARG A 83 -12.57 1.29 0.41
CA ARG A 83 -11.79 0.29 1.13
C ARG A 83 -10.29 0.56 1.05
N VAL A 84 -9.77 0.94 -0.13
CA VAL A 84 -8.35 1.31 -0.28
C VAL A 84 -8.00 2.52 0.57
N ILE A 85 -8.83 3.57 0.54
CA ILE A 85 -8.62 4.78 1.35
C ILE A 85 -8.58 4.44 2.84
N ARG A 86 -9.57 3.69 3.34
CA ARG A 86 -9.63 3.30 4.76
C ARG A 86 -8.40 2.50 5.19
N LEU A 87 -7.96 1.57 4.35
CA LEU A 87 -6.76 0.78 4.59
C LEU A 87 -5.50 1.66 4.66
N MET A 88 -5.30 2.54 3.67
CA MET A 88 -4.13 3.42 3.68
C MET A 88 -4.13 4.32 4.91
N LEU A 89 -5.28 4.91 5.24
CA LEU A 89 -5.45 5.72 6.45
C LEU A 89 -5.10 4.93 7.71
N HIS A 90 -5.55 3.68 7.81
CA HIS A 90 -5.24 2.79 8.93
C HIS A 90 -3.73 2.53 9.05
N LEU A 91 -3.05 2.23 7.95
CA LEU A 91 -1.61 1.95 7.92
C LEU A 91 -0.76 3.19 8.25
N THR A 92 -1.24 4.39 7.94
CA THR A 92 -0.55 5.65 8.25
C THR A 92 -0.96 6.26 9.59
N GLN A 93 -1.79 5.57 10.40
CA GLN A 93 -2.08 6.09 11.74
C GLN A 93 -0.80 6.11 12.56
N PRO A 94 -0.51 7.21 13.28
CA PRO A 94 0.62 7.24 14.18
C PRO A 94 0.43 6.13 15.21
N VAL A 95 1.32 5.14 15.18
CA VAL A 95 1.37 4.13 16.23
C VAL A 95 1.63 4.90 17.51
N ASN A 96 0.72 4.82 18.46
CA ASN A 96 0.90 5.43 19.78
C ASN A 96 2.05 4.69 20.47
N LYS A 97 3.30 5.02 20.10
CA LYS A 97 4.52 4.56 20.74
C LYS A 97 4.50 5.25 22.10
N LYS A 98 3.78 4.67 23.07
CA LYS A 98 3.99 4.98 24.48
C LYS A 98 5.45 4.67 24.76
N VAL A 99 6.25 5.73 24.75
CA VAL A 99 7.65 5.74 25.15
C VAL A 99 7.65 5.43 26.64
N TRP A 100 7.84 4.16 26.99
CA TRP A 100 8.31 3.80 28.32
C TRP A 100 9.78 4.20 28.35
N LYS A 101 10.05 5.38 28.93
CA LYS A 101 11.38 5.79 29.37
C LYS A 101 11.77 5.00 30.62
#